data_AF-D0GJ30-F1
#
_entry.id   AF-D0GJ30-F1
#
_cell.length_a   1.000
_cell.length_b   1.000
_cell.length_c   1.000
_cell.angle_alpha   90.00
_cell.angle_beta   90.00
_cell.angle_gamma   90.00
#
_symmetry.space_group_name_H-M   'P 1'
#
loop_
_entity.id
_entity.type
_entity.pdbx_description
1 polymer ?
#
loop_
_entity_poly.entity_id
_entity_poly.type
_entity_poly.pdbx_seq_one_letter_code
_entity_poly.pdbx_strand_id
1 'polypeptide(L)' 'AKKEREAKIDELVNEEKLKEDSKRFIKKSIDKGYVEYAGSELDSILPPTSRRQGAREAKKLSVLEKIRKIVEVFVGV' A
#
# COMPACT_ATOMS: atom_id res chain seq x y z
N ALA A 1 0.05 14.40 -13.24
CA ALA A 1 0.90 13.18 -13.18
C ALA A 1 1.70 13.03 -11.88
N LYS A 2 2.91 13.60 -11.72
CA LYS A 2 3.76 13.33 -10.52
C LYS A 2 3.15 13.79 -9.20
N LYS A 3 2.61 15.01 -9.14
CA LYS A 3 1.96 15.54 -7.92
C LYS A 3 0.72 14.75 -7.52
N GLU A 4 -0.08 14.30 -8.48
CA GLU A 4 -1.27 13.47 -8.22
C GLU A 4 -0.89 12.08 -7.69
N ARG A 5 0.19 11.49 -8.22
CA ARG A 5 0.75 10.24 -7.67
C ARG A 5 1.15 10.41 -6.21
N GLU A 6 1.94 11.44 -5.90
CA GLU A 6 2.41 11.68 -4.53
C GLU A 6 1.25 11.98 -3.57
N ALA A 7 0.28 12.80 -3.98
CA ALA A 7 -0.91 13.08 -3.19
C ALA A 7 -1.72 11.82 -2.89
N LYS A 8 -1.91 10.92 -3.87
CA LYS A 8 -2.65 9.67 -3.68
C LYS A 8 -1.91 8.68 -2.78
N ILE A 9 -0.58 8.65 -2.85
CA ILE A 9 0.27 7.86 -1.95
C ILE A 9 0.12 8.39 -0.53
N ASP A 10 0.26 9.70 -0.32
CA ASP A 10 0.15 10.30 1.00
C ASP A 10 -1.24 10.13 1.61
N GLU A 11 -2.30 10.24 0.80
CA GLU A 11 -3.68 9.96 1.22
C GLU A 11 -3.83 8.52 1.74
N LEU A 12 -3.35 7.53 1.00
CA LEU A 12 -3.40 6.11 1.41
C LEU A 12 -2.60 5.85 2.70
N VAL A 13 -1.40 6.42 2.79
CA VAL A 13 -0.53 6.26 3.98
C VAL A 13 -1.21 6.82 5.22
N ASN A 14 -1.86 7.98 5.10
CA ASN A 14 -2.59 8.61 6.19
C ASN A 14 -3.88 7.85 6.56
N GLU A 15 -4.64 7.41 5.56
CA GLU A 15 -5.90 6.68 5.76
C GLU A 15 -5.67 5.34 6.49
N GLU A 16 -4.68 4.57 6.04
CA GLU A 16 -4.37 3.26 6.61
C GLU A 16 -3.40 3.32 7.80
N LYS A 17 -2.85 4.51 8.10
CA LYS A 17 -1.80 4.76 9.10
C LYS A 17 -0.58 3.86 8.87
N LEU A 18 -0.13 3.80 7.63
CA LEU A 18 1.05 3.03 7.24
C LEU A 18 2.34 3.70 7.76
N LYS A 19 3.41 2.91 7.89
CA LYS A 19 4.73 3.44 8.29
C LYS A 19 5.37 4.29 7.19
N GLU A 20 6.34 5.12 7.52
CA GLU A 20 7.03 5.98 6.54
C GLU A 20 7.62 5.21 5.34
N ASP A 21 8.14 4.00 5.57
CA ASP A 21 8.69 3.13 4.53
C ASP A 21 7.67 2.71 3.45
N SER A 22 6.37 2.85 3.74
CA SER A 22 5.29 2.50 2.82
C SER A 22 5.31 3.32 1.53
N LYS A 23 5.76 4.59 1.58
CA LYS A 23 5.86 5.44 0.39
C LYS A 23 6.78 4.84 -0.67
N ARG A 24 7.92 4.28 -0.23
CA ARG A 24 8.89 3.63 -1.13
C ARG A 24 8.30 2.37 -1.76
N PHE A 25 7.60 1.57 -0.98
CA PHE A 25 6.96 0.34 -1.45
C PHE A 25 5.85 0.62 -2.48
N ILE A 26 4.98 1.60 -2.20
CA ILE A 26 3.88 1.96 -3.11
C ILE A 26 4.44 2.52 -4.42
N LYS A 27 5.46 3.38 -4.35
CA LYS A 27 6.14 3.89 -5.55
C LYS A 27 6.75 2.78 -6.40
N LYS A 28 7.48 1.85 -5.78
CA LYS A 28 8.04 0.67 -6.43
C LYS A 28 6.95 -0.20 -7.09
N SER A 29 5.79 -0.32 -6.45
CA SER A 29 4.66 -1.11 -6.96
C SER A 29 3.97 -0.44 -8.16
N ILE A 30 3.85 0.89 -8.14
CA ILE A 30 3.36 1.67 -9.29
C ILE A 30 4.34 1.55 -10.45
N ASP A 31 5.64 1.69 -10.20
CA ASP A 31 6.68 1.58 -11.23
C ASP A 31 6.75 0.16 -11.84
N LYS A 32 6.52 -0.88 -11.03
CA LYS A 32 6.38 -2.28 -11.49
C LYS A 32 5.06 -2.55 -12.22
N GLY A 33 4.03 -1.75 -11.94
CA GLY A 33 2.67 -1.93 -12.44
C GLY A 33 1.87 -3.04 -11.76
N TYR A 34 2.36 -3.62 -10.67
CA TYR A 34 1.62 -4.57 -9.84
C TYR A 34 2.13 -4.54 -8.39
N VAL A 35 1.28 -5.01 -7.47
CA VAL A 35 1.63 -5.20 -6.06
C VAL A 35 1.91 -6.68 -5.80
N GLU A 36 3.07 -6.96 -5.21
CA GLU A 36 3.39 -8.29 -4.71
C GLU A 36 2.82 -8.46 -3.30
N TYR A 37 1.96 -9.48 -3.13
CA TYR A 37 1.56 -9.97 -1.81
C TYR A 37 2.68 -10.80 -1.16
N ALA A 38 3.56 -11.39 -1.99
CA ALA A 38 4.64 -12.25 -1.56
C ALA A 38 5.77 -11.45 -0.90
N GLY A 39 6.25 -11.94 0.25
CA GLY A 39 7.39 -11.36 0.97
C GLY A 39 7.00 -10.59 2.23
N SER A 40 8.03 -10.06 2.91
CA SER A 40 7.90 -9.33 4.18
C SER A 40 7.70 -7.82 3.99
N GLU A 41 7.83 -7.29 2.77
CA GLU A 41 7.73 -5.85 2.50
C GLU A 41 6.34 -5.32 2.87
N LEU A 42 5.26 -5.99 2.45
CA LEU A 42 3.88 -5.60 2.79
C LEU A 42 3.61 -5.69 4.29
N ASP A 43 4.20 -6.66 4.98
CA ASP A 43 4.06 -6.78 6.44
C ASP A 43 4.85 -5.71 7.21
N SER A 44 5.93 -5.21 6.60
CA SER A 44 6.82 -4.21 7.19
C SER A 44 6.18 -2.82 7.21
N ILE A 45 5.39 -2.50 6.19
CA ILE A 45 4.68 -1.22 6.05
C ILE A 45 3.43 -1.10 6.93
N LEU A 46 2.88 -2.23 7.39
CA LEU A 46 1.69 -2.24 8.23
C LEU A 46 2.00 -1.69 9.63
N PRO A 47 1.08 -0.90 10.20
CA PRO A 47 1.21 -0.46 11.58
C PRO A 47 1.19 -1.64 12.55
N PRO A 48 1.64 -1.43 13.80
CA PRO A 48 1.43 -2.40 14.87
C PRO A 48 -0.07 -2.63 15.07
N THR A 49 -0.57 -3.70 14.44
CA THR A 49 -1.97 -4.11 14.45
C THR A 49 -2.06 -5.43 15.20
N SER A 50 -3.09 -5.58 16.03
CA SER A 50 -3.34 -6.81 16.77
C SER A 50 -3.42 -8.01 15.83
N ARG A 51 -2.78 -9.12 16.22
CA ARG A 51 -2.90 -10.41 15.53
C ARG A 51 -4.11 -11.22 16.00
N ARG A 52 -4.78 -10.80 17.08
CA ARG A 52 -5.97 -11.48 17.59
C ARG A 52 -7.09 -11.39 16.57
N GLN A 53 -7.86 -12.46 16.45
CA GLN A 53 -9.01 -12.56 15.54
C GLN A 53 -8.68 -12.22 14.06
N GLY A 54 -7.43 -12.40 13.63
CA GLY A 54 -7.03 -12.12 12.25
C GLY A 54 -7.07 -10.63 11.85
N ALA A 55 -7.18 -9.70 12.80
CA ALA A 55 -7.31 -8.27 12.49
C ALA A 55 -6.15 -7.72 11.63
N ARG A 56 -4.93 -8.22 11.85
CA ARG A 56 -3.77 -7.87 11.02
C ARG A 56 -3.88 -8.39 9.59
N GLU A 57 -4.37 -9.62 9.41
CA GLU A 57 -4.54 -10.23 8.07
C GLU A 57 -5.63 -9.52 7.28
N ALA A 58 -6.76 -9.18 7.94
CA ALA A 58 -7.82 -8.38 7.34
C ALA A 58 -7.31 -7.00 6.88
N LYS A 59 -6.52 -6.32 7.72
CA LYS A 59 -5.91 -5.03 7.34
C LYS A 59 -4.88 -5.18 6.23
N LYS A 60 -4.11 -6.27 6.22
CA LYS A 60 -3.18 -6.61 5.13
C LYS A 60 -3.90 -6.72 3.78
N LEU A 61 -5.03 -7.41 3.75
CA LEU A 61 -5.86 -7.56 2.56
C LEU A 61 -6.46 -6.21 2.10
N SER A 62 -7.02 -5.43 3.04
CA SER A 62 -7.56 -4.09 2.74
C SER A 62 -6.50 -3.18 2.10
N VAL A 63 -5.30 -3.13 2.69
CA VAL A 63 -4.18 -2.32 2.18
C VAL A 63 -3.77 -2.81 0.79
N LEU A 64 -3.68 -4.12 0.58
CA LEU A 64 -3.34 -4.70 -0.72
C LEU A 64 -4.30 -4.25 -1.82
N GLU A 65 -5.62 -4.38 -1.57
CA GLU A 65 -6.65 -4.00 -2.54
C GLU A 65 -6.60 -2.51 -2.88
N LYS A 66 -6.39 -1.65 -1.88
CA LYS A 66 -6.28 -0.21 -2.09
C LYS A 66 -5.04 0.15 -2.92
N ILE A 67 -3.88 -0.43 -2.62
CA ILE A 67 -2.68 -0.18 -3.43
C ILE A 67 -2.89 -0.71 -4.86
N ARG A 68 -3.52 -1.87 -5.03
CA ARG A 68 -3.83 -2.43 -6.36
C ARG A 68 -4.68 -1.48 -7.19
N LYS A 69 -5.75 -0.91 -6.62
CA LYS A 69 -6.59 0.10 -7.29
C LYS A 69 -5.78 1.32 -7.73
N ILE A 70 -4.88 1.82 -6.88
CA ILE A 70 -4.00 2.94 -7.22
C ILE A 70 -3.08 2.57 -8.40
N VAL A 71 -2.47 1.39 -8.34
CA VAL A 71 -1.59 0.91 -9.42
C VAL A 71 -2.34 0.79 -10.74
N GLU A 72 -3.54 0.21 -10.76
CA GLU A 72 -4.37 0.09 -11.96
C GLU A 72 -4.69 1.46 -12.58
N VAL A 73 -5.01 2.47 -11.77
CA VAL A 73 -5.25 3.85 -12.23
C VAL A 73 -4.00 4.47 -12.88
N PHE A 74 -2.79 4.15 -12.39
CA PHE A 74 -1.56 4.76 -12.90
C PHE A 74 -0.83 3.95 -13.98
N VAL A 75 -1.15 2.66 -14.14
CA VAL A 75 -0.61 1.80 -15.20
C VAL A 75 -1.39 1.98 -16.51
N GLY A 76 -2.70 2.24 -16.43
CA GLY A 76 -3.55 2.48 -17.59
C GLY A 76 -3.50 3.92 -18.15
N VAL A 77 -2.63 4.78 -17.61
CA VAL A 77 -2.42 6.19 -18.00
C VAL A 77 -1.03 6.36 -18.61
#